data_AF-A0A7U9BZU2-F1
#
_entry.id   AF-A0A7U9BZU2-F1
#
_cell.length_a   1.000
_cell.length_b   1.000
_cell.length_c   1.000
_cell.angle_alpha   90.00
_cell.angle_beta   90.00
_cell.angle_gamma   90.00
#
_symmetry.space_group_name_H-M   'P 1'
#
loop_
_entity.id
_entity.type
_entity.pdbx_description
1 polymer ?
#
loop_
_entity_poly.entity_id
_entity_poly.type
_entity_poly.pdbx_seq_one_letter_code
_entity_poly.pdbx_strand_id
1 'polypeptide(L)' 'MSKDDAHKLIEQLPANATWEDLMHEIYIRESIEKGMADSQAGNVTNVGDIRKKYGLPE' A
#
# COMPACT_ATOMS: atom_id res chain seq x y z
N MET A 1 -3.69 10.60 1.94
CA MET A 1 -5.18 10.62 2.00
C MET A 1 -5.77 11.99 2.37
N SER A 2 -6.54 12.60 1.45
CA SER A 2 -7.37 13.78 1.74
C SER A 2 -8.77 13.38 2.25
N LYS A 3 -9.56 14.35 2.74
CA LYS A 3 -10.96 14.12 3.11
C LYS A 3 -11.80 13.58 1.93
N ASP A 4 -11.57 14.10 0.74
CA ASP A 4 -12.29 13.69 -0.46
C ASP A 4 -11.96 12.26 -0.87
N ASP A 5 -10.71 11.83 -0.68
CA ASP A 5 -10.28 10.45 -0.94
C ASP A 5 -10.93 9.46 0.03
N ALA A 6 -11.13 9.88 1.29
CA ALA A 6 -11.84 9.09 2.29
C ALA A 6 -13.33 8.94 1.95
N HIS A 7 -13.98 10.00 1.46
CA HIS A 7 -15.36 9.89 0.98
C HIS A 7 -15.48 8.92 -0.20
N LYS A 8 -14.61 9.05 -1.21
CA LYS A 8 -14.57 8.12 -2.35
C LYS A 8 -14.31 6.67 -1.93
N LEU A 9 -13.50 6.46 -0.89
CA LEU A 9 -13.28 5.13 -0.34
C LEU A 9 -14.59 4.54 0.19
N ILE A 10 -15.28 5.30 1.03
CA ILE A 10 -16.53 4.88 1.67
C ILE A 10 -17.61 4.58 0.62
N GLU A 11 -17.70 5.39 -0.44
CA GLU A 11 -18.64 5.20 -1.55
C GLU A 11 -18.41 3.89 -2.32
N GLN A 12 -17.20 3.36 -2.32
CA GLN A 12 -16.84 2.11 -3.01
C GLN A 12 -17.03 0.87 -2.15
N LEU A 13 -17.20 1.02 -0.84
CA LEU A 13 -17.38 -0.10 0.06
C LEU A 13 -18.76 -0.76 -0.12
N PRO A 14 -18.86 -2.09 0.07
CA PRO A 14 -20.14 -2.77 0.18
C PRO A 14 -21.04 -2.15 1.26
N ALA A 15 -22.35 -2.15 1.05
CA ALA A 15 -23.30 -1.60 2.03
C ALA A 15 -23.26 -2.30 3.40
N ASN A 16 -22.78 -3.55 3.44
CA ASN A 16 -22.58 -4.34 4.65
C ASN A 16 -21.12 -4.31 5.15
N ALA A 17 -20.27 -3.44 4.59
CA ALA A 17 -18.89 -3.30 5.03
C ALA A 17 -18.83 -2.89 6.50
N THR A 18 -17.87 -3.49 7.21
CA THR A 18 -17.63 -3.27 8.61
C THR A 18 -16.50 -2.26 8.82
N TRP A 19 -16.26 -1.91 10.08
CA TRP A 19 -15.09 -1.13 10.46
C TRP A 19 -13.77 -1.81 10.09
N GLU A 20 -13.72 -3.14 10.12
CA GLU A 20 -12.52 -3.91 9.75
C GLU A 20 -12.23 -3.76 8.25
N ASP A 21 -13.26 -3.85 7.41
CA ASP A 21 -13.13 -3.68 5.95
C ASP A 21 -12.63 -2.27 5.60
N LEU A 22 -13.20 -1.23 6.24
CA LEU A 22 -12.76 0.15 6.03
C LEU A 22 -11.29 0.35 6.44
N MET A 23 -10.89 -0.17 7.61
CA MET A 23 -9.52 -0.05 8.10
C MET A 23 -8.52 -0.79 7.20
N HIS A 24 -8.90 -1.96 6.71
CA HIS A 24 -8.10 -2.72 5.76
C HIS A 24 -7.85 -1.93 4.47
N GLU A 25 -8.89 -1.33 3.89
CA GLU A 25 -8.73 -0.52 2.68
C GLU A 25 -7.86 0.72 2.89
N ILE A 26 -8.00 1.39 4.04
CA ILE A 26 -7.13 2.53 4.41
C ILE A 26 -5.66 2.07 4.45
N TYR A 27 -5.39 0.93 5.10
CA TYR A 27 -4.04 0.40 5.22
C TYR A 27 -3.42 0.06 3.85
N ILE A 28 -4.20 -0.56 2.95
CA ILE A 28 -3.74 -0.85 1.59
C ILE A 28 -3.37 0.44 0.85
N ARG A 29 -4.27 1.44 0.86
CA ARG A 29 -4.02 2.72 0.18
C ARG A 29 -2.78 3.42 0.73
N GLU A 30 -2.64 3.49 2.04
CA GLU A 30 -1.43 4.06 2.66
C GLU A 30 -0.16 3.31 2.25
N SER A 31 -0.22 1.98 2.20
CA SER A 31 0.93 1.15 1.82
C SER A 31 1.35 1.40 0.37
N ILE A 32 0.38 1.58 -0.53
CA ILE A 32 0.63 1.95 -1.92
C ILE A 32 1.20 3.37 -2.03
N GLU A 33 0.60 4.35 -1.35
CA GLU A 33 1.08 5.75 -1.35
C GLU A 33 2.53 5.83 -0.85
N LYS A 34 2.84 5.14 0.25
CA LYS A 34 4.21 5.06 0.81
C LYS A 34 5.17 4.38 -0.17
N GLY A 35 4.80 3.22 -0.71
CA GLY A 35 5.64 2.51 -1.68
C GLY A 35 5.91 3.31 -2.96
N MET A 36 4.92 4.05 -3.45
CA MET A 36 5.07 4.95 -4.59
C MET A 36 6.02 6.12 -4.25
N ALA A 37 5.89 6.71 -3.06
CA ALA A 37 6.77 7.79 -2.61
C ALA A 37 8.22 7.29 -2.46
N ASP A 38 8.42 6.11 -1.86
CA ASP A 38 9.75 5.50 -1.73
C ASP A 38 10.37 5.20 -3.10
N SER A 39 9.58 4.67 -4.05
CA SER A 39 10.03 4.44 -5.42
C SER A 39 10.47 5.73 -6.11
N GLN A 40 9.72 6.82 -5.94
CA GLN A 40 10.07 8.12 -6.54
C GLN A 40 11.29 8.75 -5.87
N ALA A 41 11.45 8.57 -4.56
CA ALA A 41 12.61 9.05 -3.81
C ALA A 41 13.87 8.20 -4.03
N GLY A 42 13.76 7.04 -4.69
CA GLY A 42 14.86 6.10 -4.86
C GLY A 42 15.18 5.29 -3.59
N ASN A 43 14.27 5.26 -2.61
CA ASN A 43 14.34 4.43 -1.40
C ASN A 43 14.00 2.96 -1.73
N VAL A 44 14.68 2.39 -2.71
CA VAL A 44 14.44 1.03 -3.20
C VAL A 44 15.66 0.16 -2.97
N THR A 45 15.45 -1.14 -2.84
CA THR A 45 16.56 -2.12 -2.84
C THR A 45 16.52 -2.92 -4.13
N ASN A 46 17.67 -3.13 -4.75
CA ASN A 46 17.76 -3.95 -5.94
C ASN A 46 17.34 -5.40 -5.63
N VAL A 47 16.59 -6.02 -6.54
CA VAL A 47 16.10 -7.39 -6.36
C VAL A 47 17.23 -8.41 -6.19
N GLY A 48 18.36 -8.23 -6.89
CA GLY A 48 19.55 -9.08 -6.76
C GLY A 48 20.16 -9.02 -5.37
N ASP A 49 20.24 -7.83 -4.77
CA ASP A 49 20.76 -7.64 -3.41
C ASP A 49 19.87 -8.33 -2.37
N ILE A 50 18.54 -8.24 -2.53
CA ILE A 50 17.58 -8.93 -1.66
C ILE A 50 17.68 -10.44 -1.83
N ARG A 51 17.72 -10.95 -3.07
CA ARG A 51 17.81 -12.40 -3.33
C ARG A 51 19.10 -12.97 -2.74
N LYS A 52 20.23 -12.27 -2.94
CA LYS A 52 21.51 -12.62 -2.32
C LYS A 52 21.45 -12.63 -0.80
N LYS A 53 20.81 -11.63 -0.18
CA LYS A 53 20.62 -11.56 1.29
C LYS A 53 19.87 -12.78 1.84
N TYR A 54 18.92 -13.33 1.08
CA TYR A 54 18.10 -14.47 1.50
C TYR A 54 18.54 -15.81 0.87
N GLY A 55 19.69 -15.87 0.18
CA GLY A 55 20.21 -17.10 -0.43
C GLY A 55 19.39 -17.62 -1.61
N LEU A 56 18.64 -16.75 -2.28
CA LEU A 56 17.83 -17.09 -3.46
C LEU A 56 18.66 -16.95 -4.75
N PRO A 57 18.44 -17.81 -5.76
CA PRO A 57 19.10 -17.69 -7.07
C PRO A 57 18.75 -16.36 -7.72
N GLU A 58 19.60 -15.77 -8.56
CA GLU A 58 19.36 -14.46 -9.20
C GLU A 58 18.10 -14.45 -10.11
#